data_AF-A0A1Z5LBK2-F1
#
_entry.id   AF-A0A1Z5LBK2-F1
#
_cell.length_a   1.000
_cell.length_b   1.000
_cell.length_c   1.000
_cell.angle_alpha   90.00
_cell.angle_beta   90.00
_cell.angle_gamma   90.00
#
_symmetry.space_group_name_H-M   'P 1'
#
loop_
_entity.id
_entity.type
_entity.pdbx_description
1 polymer ?
#
loop_
_entity_poly.entity_id
_entity_poly.type
_entity_poly.pdbx_seq_one_letter_code
_entity_poly.pdbx_strand_id
1 'polypeptide(L)'
;MAVLSRRCLCRTYCAIWRIILVINATLLLQVASEQCAYEKCRVVGSQTFSKELSRVFGPGLKSSFRTPARYFFIQAVDASGNNFTSSPTGKLTVSIAGTNSHCSMYKLFRSCPEAKIEVLYNNEPLLQSPFILKGPLYHEACNCPVSHEEWLHEMNCAAPDPQIVRDLEQFGHEIDMRAAVKNALKRFNRPGSVSFCHYAVVNNKVYRSCYGQHVGFNMFMDAILLSLTRKVLLPDVEMLVNLGDWPLEQRSFGRAGSTGASRPFLEKQRK
;
A
#
# COMPACT_ATOMS: atom_id res chain seq x y z
N MET A 1 -23.80 36.78 6.55
CA MET A 1 -24.11 36.73 7.99
C MET A 1 -23.86 35.30 8.49
N ALA A 2 -23.22 35.19 9.66
CA ALA A 2 -22.93 33.98 10.46
C ALA A 2 -21.89 32.96 9.91
N VAL A 3 -20.63 33.16 10.33
CA VAL A 3 -19.57 32.14 10.33
C VAL A 3 -19.63 31.41 11.67
N LEU A 4 -19.91 30.11 11.65
CA LEU A 4 -19.82 29.22 12.81
C LEU A 4 -18.37 28.77 13.01
N SER A 5 -17.71 29.40 13.98
CA SER A 5 -16.40 29.00 14.50
C SER A 5 -16.50 27.66 15.25
N ARG A 6 -15.73 26.65 14.82
CA ARG A 6 -15.60 25.38 15.52
C ARG A 6 -14.73 25.55 16.77
N ARG A 7 -15.31 25.20 17.91
CA ARG A 7 -14.70 25.12 19.24
C ARG A 7 -13.46 24.21 19.23
N CYS A 8 -12.30 24.72 19.62
CA CYS A 8 -11.22 23.91 20.16
C CYS A 8 -11.48 23.71 21.66
N LEU A 9 -11.69 22.47 22.09
CA LEU A 9 -11.62 22.11 23.50
C LEU A 9 -10.15 22.13 23.93
N CYS A 10 -9.76 23.13 24.71
CA CYS A 10 -8.54 23.06 25.51
C CYS A 10 -8.92 22.42 26.86
N ARG A 11 -8.35 21.23 27.13
CA ARG A 11 -8.58 20.45 28.35
C ARG A 11 -7.72 21.05 29.46
N THR A 12 -8.30 21.88 30.32
CA THR A 12 -7.62 22.45 31.50
C THR A 12 -7.63 21.45 32.65
N TYR A 13 -6.48 20.85 32.97
CA TYR A 13 -6.17 20.39 34.34
C TYR A 13 -4.65 20.40 34.55
N CYS A 14 -4.16 21.40 35.27
CA CYS A 14 -2.86 21.34 35.95
C CYS A 14 -3.08 21.91 37.36
N ALA A 15 -3.43 21.05 38.31
CA ALA A 15 -3.52 21.39 39.72
C ALA A 15 -2.32 20.76 40.42
N ILE A 16 -1.27 21.55 40.66
CA ILE A 16 -0.15 21.14 41.50
C ILE A 16 -0.51 21.51 42.95
N TRP A 17 -0.88 20.52 43.75
CA TRP A 17 -1.10 20.68 45.18
C TRP A 17 0.25 20.67 45.90
N ARG A 18 0.63 21.78 46.56
CA ARG A 18 1.63 21.76 47.64
C ARG A 18 0.96 22.22 48.93
N ILE A 19 0.77 21.27 49.83
CA ILE A 19 0.35 21.49 51.21
C ILE A 19 1.55 22.04 51.97
N ILE A 20 1.47 23.28 52.45
CA ILE A 20 2.35 23.79 53.51
C ILE A 20 1.44 24.28 54.64
N LEU A 21 1.60 23.66 55.80
CA LEU A 21 0.87 23.91 57.04
C LEU A 21 1.18 25.33 57.56
N VAL A 22 0.11 26.03 57.90
CA VAL A 22 0.02 27.40 58.44
C VAL A 22 0.50 27.39 59.90
N ILE A 23 1.13 28.44 60.43
CA ILE A 23 0.57 29.48 61.33
C ILE A 23 1.82 30.23 61.86
N ASN A 24 2.05 31.53 61.66
CA ASN A 24 1.24 32.66 62.11
C ASN A 24 1.66 33.97 61.39
N ALA A 25 0.72 34.92 61.33
CA ALA A 25 0.84 36.33 60.94
C ALA A 25 0.79 36.68 59.44
N THR A 26 -0.44 36.98 59.00
CA THR A 26 -0.81 37.98 57.96
C THR A 26 -0.13 37.85 56.59
N LEU A 27 -0.73 36.97 55.77
CA LEU A 27 -0.43 36.75 54.35
C LEU A 27 -0.99 37.91 53.49
N LEU A 28 -0.11 38.80 53.01
CA LEU A 28 -0.40 39.66 51.85
C LEU A 28 -0.23 38.82 50.58
N LEU A 29 -1.35 38.42 49.97
CA LEU A 29 -1.38 37.74 48.68
C LEU A 29 -1.05 38.75 47.57
N GLN A 30 0.21 38.76 47.12
CA GLN A 30 0.55 39.33 45.81
C GLN A 30 0.26 38.28 44.74
N VAL A 31 -0.80 38.50 43.98
CA VAL A 31 -1.12 37.70 42.79
C VAL A 31 -0.21 38.19 41.67
N ALA A 32 0.88 37.46 41.40
CA ALA A 32 1.65 37.65 40.18
C ALA A 32 0.88 37.00 39.02
N SER A 33 0.26 37.81 38.16
CA SER A 33 -0.30 37.32 36.89
C SER A 33 0.82 37.25 35.86
N GLU A 34 1.42 36.08 35.68
CA GLU A 34 2.25 35.81 34.50
C GLU A 34 1.31 35.73 33.29
N GLN A 35 1.34 36.77 32.46
CA GLN A 35 0.65 36.76 31.17
C GLN A 35 1.39 35.80 30.24
N CYS A 36 0.89 34.57 30.10
CA CYS A 36 1.30 33.72 28.99
C CYS A 36 0.99 34.44 27.68
N ALA A 37 2.01 34.70 26.87
CA ALA A 37 1.84 35.27 25.55
C ALA A 37 0.90 34.38 24.73
N TYR A 38 -0.27 34.91 24.40
CA TYR A 38 -1.16 34.35 23.39
C TYR A 38 -0.42 34.42 22.05
N GLU A 39 0.24 33.33 21.68
CA GLU A 39 0.80 33.18 20.35
C GLU A 39 -0.38 33.03 19.39
N LYS A 40 -0.71 34.12 18.67
CA LYS A 40 -1.71 34.12 17.61
C LYS A 40 -1.41 32.92 16.72
N CYS A 41 -2.37 31.99 16.59
CA CYS A 41 -2.34 31.01 15.52
C CYS A 41 -2.07 31.76 14.23
N ARG A 42 -0.93 31.46 13.59
CA ARG A 42 -0.55 32.07 12.32
C ARG A 42 -1.69 31.76 11.35
N VAL A 43 -2.47 32.78 11.01
CA VAL A 43 -3.42 32.70 9.90
C VAL A 43 -2.54 32.51 8.69
N VAL A 44 -2.31 31.25 8.30
CA VAL A 44 -1.68 30.95 7.03
C VAL A 44 -2.58 31.61 6.00
N GLY A 45 -2.08 32.66 5.36
CA GLY A 45 -2.80 33.37 4.32
C GLY A 45 -3.37 32.35 3.35
N SER A 46 -4.62 32.55 2.92
CA SER A 46 -5.33 31.64 2.03
C SER A 46 -4.42 31.25 0.86
N GLN A 47 -3.85 30.04 0.92
CA GLN A 47 -2.99 29.52 -0.13
C GLN A 47 -3.85 29.42 -1.38
N THR A 48 -3.55 30.26 -2.37
CA THR A 48 -4.32 30.32 -3.60
C THR A 48 -3.79 29.26 -4.55
N PHE A 49 -4.64 28.33 -4.97
CA PHE A 49 -4.29 27.23 -5.86
C PHE A 49 -3.81 27.75 -7.23
N SER A 50 -2.70 27.21 -7.74
CA SER A 50 -2.24 27.45 -9.12
C SER A 50 -2.48 26.22 -9.99
N LYS A 51 -3.20 26.41 -11.11
CA LYS A 51 -3.49 25.35 -12.08
C LYS A 51 -2.28 25.03 -12.95
N GLU A 52 -1.47 26.04 -13.23
CA GLU A 52 -0.31 26.02 -14.12
C GLU A 52 0.88 25.33 -13.46
N LEU A 53 1.03 25.50 -12.15
CA LEU A 53 2.11 24.89 -11.38
C LEU A 53 1.71 23.52 -10.81
N SER A 54 0.40 23.26 -10.67
CA SER A 54 -0.08 21.94 -10.25
C SER A 54 0.11 20.91 -11.35
N ARG A 55 0.42 19.67 -10.97
CA ARG A 55 0.75 18.61 -11.91
C ARG A 55 0.00 17.31 -11.64
N VAL A 56 -0.30 16.60 -12.71
CA VAL A 56 -0.86 15.24 -12.67
C VAL A 56 0.21 14.29 -13.20
N PHE A 57 0.53 13.23 -12.45
CA PHE A 57 1.59 12.30 -12.83
C PHE A 57 1.32 10.90 -12.26
N GLY A 58 1.99 9.89 -12.77
CA GLY A 58 1.90 8.53 -12.25
C GLY A 58 1.64 7.49 -13.34
N PRO A 59 1.71 6.20 -12.97
CA PRO A 59 1.74 5.13 -13.96
C PRO A 59 0.38 4.87 -14.62
N GLY A 60 -0.72 5.19 -13.96
CA GLY A 60 -2.07 5.08 -14.51
C GLY A 60 -2.36 6.03 -15.68
N LEU A 61 -1.45 6.98 -15.97
CA LEU A 61 -1.47 7.81 -17.18
C LEU A 61 -0.71 7.16 -18.35
N LYS A 62 -0.27 5.91 -18.22
CA LYS A 62 0.34 5.11 -19.30
C LYS A 62 -0.63 4.00 -19.71
N SER A 63 -0.84 3.80 -21.00
CA SER A 63 -1.71 2.72 -21.49
C SER A 63 -1.14 1.33 -21.17
N SER A 64 0.17 1.17 -21.24
CA SER A 64 0.94 -0.04 -20.90
C SER A 64 0.98 -0.42 -19.42
N PHE A 65 0.44 0.41 -18.51
CA PHE A 65 0.39 0.05 -17.10
C PHE A 65 -0.68 -1.02 -16.84
N ARG A 66 -0.24 -2.26 -16.63
CA ARG A 66 -1.09 -3.47 -16.55
C ARG A 66 -1.18 -4.01 -15.12
N THR A 67 -1.95 -3.33 -14.29
CA THR A 67 -2.28 -3.75 -12.91
C THR A 67 -3.80 -3.82 -12.69
N PRO A 68 -4.27 -4.56 -11.66
CA PRO A 68 -5.68 -4.58 -11.30
C PRO A 68 -6.27 -3.21 -10.98
N ALA A 69 -5.45 -2.32 -10.41
CA ALA A 69 -5.81 -0.95 -10.12
C ALA A 69 -4.81 0.00 -10.78
N ARG A 70 -5.32 0.88 -11.65
CA ARG A 70 -4.57 2.02 -12.17
C ARG A 70 -4.64 3.14 -11.14
N TYR A 71 -3.59 3.96 -11.07
CA TYR A 71 -3.57 5.13 -10.20
C TYR A 71 -2.69 6.22 -10.78
N PHE A 72 -3.00 7.46 -10.43
CA PHE A 72 -2.16 8.62 -10.68
C PHE A 72 -2.30 9.58 -9.50
N PHE A 73 -1.40 10.53 -9.42
CA PHE A 73 -1.28 11.52 -8.37
C PHE A 73 -1.56 12.89 -8.95
N ILE A 74 -2.20 13.72 -8.13
CA ILE A 74 -2.38 15.14 -8.41
C ILE A 74 -1.64 15.87 -7.29
N GLN A 75 -0.60 16.60 -7.67
CA GLN A 75 0.12 17.47 -6.75
C GLN A 75 -0.39 18.89 -6.92
N ALA A 76 -1.15 19.33 -5.92
CA ALA A 76 -1.66 20.70 -5.81
C ALA A 76 -0.57 21.61 -5.23
N VAL A 77 -0.37 22.76 -5.87
CA VAL A 77 0.55 23.80 -5.40
C VAL A 77 -0.09 25.17 -5.42
N ASP A 78 0.37 26.06 -4.55
CA ASP A 78 -0.09 27.45 -4.50
C ASP A 78 0.56 28.30 -5.61
N ALA A 79 0.13 29.56 -5.73
CA ALA A 79 0.67 30.52 -6.69
C ALA A 79 2.18 30.82 -6.49
N SER A 80 2.75 30.48 -5.34
CA SER A 80 4.19 30.59 -5.07
C SER A 80 4.95 29.28 -5.32
N GLY A 81 4.26 28.21 -5.73
CA GLY A 81 4.83 26.89 -5.96
C GLY A 81 4.97 26.01 -4.71
N ASN A 82 4.40 26.41 -3.57
CA ASN A 82 4.44 25.60 -2.35
C ASN A 82 3.40 24.48 -2.40
N ASN A 83 3.75 23.31 -1.88
CA ASN A 83 2.82 22.18 -1.79
C ASN A 83 1.73 22.43 -0.77
N PHE A 84 0.49 22.13 -1.15
CA PHE A 84 -0.59 22.03 -0.18
C PHE A 84 -0.38 20.81 0.73
N THR A 85 -0.37 21.02 2.05
CA THR A 85 -0.36 19.95 3.07
C THR A 85 -1.75 19.53 3.52
N SER A 86 -2.78 20.26 3.07
CA SER A 86 -4.19 20.02 3.32
C SER A 86 -4.98 20.31 2.06
N SER A 87 -6.14 19.69 1.88
CA SER A 87 -6.97 19.87 0.69
C SER A 87 -7.22 21.36 0.39
N PRO A 88 -6.88 21.85 -0.82
CA PRO A 88 -7.09 23.24 -1.20
C PRO A 88 -8.59 23.58 -1.24
N THR A 89 -8.93 24.86 -1.04
CA THR A 89 -10.30 25.36 -1.15
C THR A 89 -10.75 25.41 -2.61
N GLY A 90 -11.59 24.46 -3.01
CA GLY A 90 -12.15 24.37 -4.35
C GLY A 90 -12.69 22.98 -4.65
N LYS A 91 -13.12 22.76 -5.90
CA LYS A 91 -13.63 21.47 -6.36
C LYS A 91 -12.68 20.89 -7.40
N LEU A 92 -12.01 19.80 -7.03
CA LEU A 92 -11.28 18.94 -7.95
C LEU A 92 -12.25 17.90 -8.53
N THR A 93 -12.37 17.85 -9.85
CA THR A 93 -13.22 16.88 -10.57
C THR A 93 -12.35 16.07 -11.52
N VAL A 94 -12.51 14.76 -11.49
CA VAL A 94 -11.85 13.84 -12.42
C VAL A 94 -12.93 13.16 -13.25
N SER A 95 -12.83 13.30 -14.57
CA SER A 95 -13.70 12.63 -15.54
C SER A 95 -12.87 11.68 -16.40
N ILE A 96 -13.38 10.47 -16.59
CA ILE A 96 -12.67 9.42 -17.33
C ILE A 96 -13.65 8.83 -18.32
N ALA A 97 -13.36 9.00 -19.60
CA ALA A 97 -14.23 8.59 -20.68
C ALA A 97 -13.43 7.88 -21.76
N GLY A 98 -13.85 6.71 -22.21
CA GLY A 98 -13.30 6.10 -23.42
C GLY A 98 -13.94 6.67 -24.67
N THR A 99 -13.22 6.55 -25.79
CA THR A 99 -13.65 7.07 -27.10
C THR A 99 -14.86 6.34 -27.69
N ASN A 100 -15.18 5.15 -27.19
CA ASN A 100 -16.36 4.39 -27.55
C ASN A 100 -17.31 4.26 -26.35
N SER A 101 -18.62 4.26 -26.62
CA SER A 101 -19.76 4.28 -25.67
C SER A 101 -19.76 3.23 -24.54
N HIS A 102 -18.81 2.29 -24.54
CA HIS A 102 -18.72 1.19 -23.58
C HIS A 102 -17.51 1.26 -22.64
N CYS A 103 -16.72 2.33 -22.71
CA CYS A 103 -15.50 2.53 -21.93
C CYS A 103 -15.69 3.61 -20.86
N SER A 104 -16.74 3.50 -20.06
CA SER A 104 -17.21 4.60 -19.21
C SER A 104 -16.71 4.57 -17.76
N MET A 105 -15.65 3.83 -17.44
CA MET A 105 -15.12 3.75 -16.06
C MET A 105 -13.62 3.49 -16.00
N TYR A 106 -12.96 4.05 -14.96
CA TYR A 106 -11.54 3.82 -14.67
C TYR A 106 -11.24 2.38 -14.27
N LYS A 107 -12.18 1.71 -13.58
CA LYS A 107 -12.26 0.26 -13.59
C LYS A 107 -12.94 -0.14 -14.90
N LEU A 108 -12.11 -0.48 -15.87
CA LEU A 108 -12.57 -0.94 -17.17
C LEU A 108 -13.55 -2.11 -16.97
N PHE A 109 -14.63 -2.16 -17.75
CA PHE A 109 -15.49 -3.35 -17.84
C PHE A 109 -15.06 -4.27 -19.00
N ARG A 110 -14.38 -3.68 -19.99
CA ARG A 110 -13.86 -4.33 -21.20
C ARG A 110 -12.56 -3.63 -21.60
N SER A 111 -11.75 -4.29 -22.41
CA SER A 111 -10.57 -3.64 -22.98
C SER A 111 -11.00 -2.49 -23.89
N CYS A 112 -10.29 -1.36 -23.81
CA CYS A 112 -10.67 -0.11 -24.48
C CYS A 112 -9.55 0.36 -25.41
N PRO A 113 -9.85 0.83 -26.63
CA PRO A 113 -8.81 1.24 -27.58
C PRO A 113 -8.15 2.59 -27.23
N GLU A 114 -8.88 3.43 -26.50
CA GLU A 114 -8.40 4.73 -26.05
C GLU A 114 -9.24 5.20 -24.84
N ALA A 115 -8.60 5.92 -23.92
CA ALA A 115 -9.27 6.59 -22.82
C ALA A 115 -8.80 8.04 -22.67
N LYS A 116 -9.72 8.93 -22.35
CA LYS A 116 -9.50 10.33 -22.02
C LYS A 116 -9.67 10.53 -20.51
N ILE A 117 -8.67 11.11 -19.87
CA ILE A 117 -8.72 11.52 -18.46
C ILE A 117 -8.68 13.04 -18.40
N GLU A 118 -9.74 13.64 -17.87
CA GLU A 118 -9.88 15.07 -17.65
C GLU A 118 -9.81 15.36 -16.15
N VAL A 119 -8.87 16.22 -15.77
CA VAL A 119 -8.70 16.68 -14.39
C VAL A 119 -8.96 18.18 -14.36
N LEU A 120 -10.03 18.57 -13.67
CA LEU A 120 -10.52 19.94 -13.60
C LEU A 120 -10.44 20.45 -12.16
N TYR A 121 -10.05 21.71 -11.98
CA TYR A 121 -10.16 22.44 -10.73
C TYR A 121 -11.08 23.65 -10.93
N ASN A 122 -12.17 23.70 -10.16
CA ASN A 122 -13.22 24.71 -10.32
C ASN A 122 -13.73 24.81 -11.78
N ASN A 123 -13.94 23.66 -12.43
CA ASN A 123 -14.37 23.49 -13.83
C ASN A 123 -13.36 23.93 -14.90
N GLU A 124 -12.13 24.28 -14.54
CA GLU A 124 -11.06 24.57 -15.49
C GLU A 124 -10.01 23.46 -15.50
N PRO A 125 -9.47 23.08 -16.66
CA PRO A 125 -8.49 22.00 -16.76
C PRO A 125 -7.17 22.37 -16.07
N LEU A 126 -6.58 21.38 -15.39
CA LEU A 126 -5.19 21.47 -14.94
C LEU A 126 -4.22 21.39 -16.12
N LEU A 127 -2.97 21.78 -15.88
CA LEU A 127 -1.90 21.63 -16.86
C LEU A 127 -1.85 20.18 -17.41
N GLN A 128 -1.73 20.05 -18.73
CA GLN A 128 -1.71 18.78 -19.49
C GLN A 128 -3.03 17.98 -19.52
N SER A 129 -4.08 18.43 -18.83
CA SER A 129 -5.43 17.86 -19.01
C SER A 129 -6.06 18.42 -20.29
N PRO A 130 -6.69 17.59 -21.16
CA PRO A 130 -6.93 16.15 -21.00
C PRO A 130 -5.74 15.26 -21.35
N PHE A 131 -5.61 14.14 -20.63
CA PHE A 131 -4.66 13.07 -20.96
C PHE A 131 -5.33 12.05 -21.88
N ILE A 132 -4.77 11.84 -23.07
CA ILE A 132 -5.25 10.84 -24.04
C ILE A 132 -4.36 9.60 -23.97
N LEU A 133 -4.92 8.50 -23.46
CA LEU A 133 -4.27 7.21 -23.34
C LEU A 133 -4.53 6.39 -24.59
N LYS A 134 -3.59 6.46 -25.55
CA LYS A 134 -3.65 5.68 -26.80
C LYS A 134 -3.21 4.22 -26.56
N GLY A 135 -3.94 3.27 -27.16
CA GLY A 135 -3.60 1.85 -27.17
C GLY A 135 -4.64 1.00 -26.44
N PRO A 136 -4.59 -0.34 -26.54
CA PRO A 136 -5.55 -1.16 -25.80
C PRO A 136 -5.29 -1.04 -24.30
N LEU A 137 -6.15 -0.31 -23.59
CA LEU A 137 -6.26 -0.38 -22.14
C LEU A 137 -6.94 -1.71 -21.80
N TYR A 138 -6.15 -2.70 -21.38
CA TYR A 138 -6.67 -4.02 -21.10
C TYR A 138 -7.53 -4.07 -19.85
N HIS A 139 -8.65 -4.80 -19.95
CA HIS A 139 -9.44 -5.19 -18.80
C HIS A 139 -8.65 -6.17 -17.91
N GLU A 140 -8.95 -6.19 -16.61
CA GLU A 140 -8.34 -7.12 -15.65
C GLU A 140 -8.49 -8.60 -16.05
N ALA A 141 -9.61 -8.95 -16.69
CA ALA A 141 -9.87 -10.31 -17.17
C ALA A 141 -9.31 -10.61 -18.59
N CYS A 142 -8.59 -9.68 -19.23
CA CYS A 142 -7.91 -9.95 -20.49
C CYS A 142 -6.88 -11.07 -20.29
N ASN A 143 -6.84 -12.04 -21.20
CA ASN A 143 -5.74 -13.01 -21.27
C ASN A 143 -4.77 -12.60 -22.38
N CYS A 144 -3.80 -11.76 -22.02
CA CYS A 144 -2.86 -11.12 -22.92
C CYS A 144 -1.47 -11.04 -22.27
N PRO A 145 -0.83 -12.20 -22.01
CA PRO A 145 0.43 -12.23 -21.32
C PRO A 145 1.57 -11.71 -22.20
N VAL A 146 2.45 -10.93 -21.60
CA VAL A 146 3.74 -10.51 -22.17
C VAL A 146 4.89 -11.20 -21.45
N SER A 147 6.12 -11.06 -21.95
CA SER A 147 7.31 -11.56 -21.23
C SER A 147 7.43 -10.88 -19.85
N HIS A 148 8.02 -11.56 -18.88
CA HIS A 148 8.18 -11.00 -17.55
C HIS A 148 9.14 -9.80 -17.55
N GLU A 149 10.15 -9.80 -18.42
CA GLU A 149 11.07 -8.70 -18.63
C GLU A 149 10.37 -7.46 -19.20
N GLU A 150 9.53 -7.65 -20.23
CA GLU A 150 8.71 -6.57 -20.80
C GLU A 150 7.77 -5.99 -19.74
N TRP A 151 7.09 -6.85 -18.96
CA TRP A 151 6.19 -6.38 -17.92
C TRP A 151 6.92 -5.59 -16.82
N LEU A 152 8.06 -6.09 -16.32
CA LEU A 152 8.87 -5.37 -15.31
C LEU A 152 9.33 -4.00 -15.81
N HIS A 153 9.72 -3.91 -17.09
CA HIS A 153 10.09 -2.66 -17.73
C HIS A 153 8.91 -1.70 -17.87
N GLU A 154 7.76 -2.14 -18.40
CA GLU A 154 6.54 -1.33 -18.52
C GLU A 154 6.09 -0.77 -17.15
N MET A 155 6.20 -1.59 -16.11
CA MET A 155 5.84 -1.28 -14.74
C MET A 155 6.81 -0.33 -14.04
N ASN A 156 7.99 -0.08 -14.60
CA ASN A 156 9.09 0.66 -13.97
C ASN A 156 9.42 0.08 -12.58
N CYS A 157 9.48 -1.24 -12.45
CA CYS A 157 9.80 -1.91 -11.19
C CYS A 157 11.20 -1.52 -10.71
N ALA A 158 11.32 -1.22 -9.42
CA ALA A 158 12.61 -1.02 -8.77
C ALA A 158 13.37 -2.35 -8.66
N ALA A 159 14.66 -2.27 -8.32
CA ALA A 159 15.42 -3.45 -7.93
C ALA A 159 14.73 -4.20 -6.77
N PRO A 160 14.91 -5.53 -6.66
CA PRO A 160 14.30 -6.32 -5.59
C PRO A 160 14.59 -5.74 -4.21
N ASP A 161 13.59 -5.76 -3.34
CA ASP A 161 13.75 -5.27 -1.97
C ASP A 161 14.86 -6.08 -1.25
N PRO A 162 15.85 -5.43 -0.60
CA PRO A 162 16.90 -6.13 0.11
C PRO A 162 16.40 -7.14 1.16
N GLN A 163 15.22 -6.91 1.76
CA GLN A 163 14.59 -7.87 2.66
C GLN A 163 14.21 -9.16 1.94
N ILE A 164 13.58 -9.07 0.76
CA ILE A 164 13.20 -10.24 -0.04
C ILE A 164 14.44 -11.08 -0.38
N VAL A 165 15.52 -10.41 -0.78
CA VAL A 165 16.79 -11.08 -1.11
C VAL A 165 17.33 -11.85 0.10
N ARG A 166 17.43 -11.20 1.27
CA ARG A 166 17.89 -11.85 2.51
C ARG A 166 17.00 -13.00 2.97
N ASP A 167 15.69 -12.83 2.84
CA ASP A 167 14.73 -13.86 3.26
C ASP A 167 14.85 -15.11 2.39
N LEU A 168 15.14 -14.96 1.08
CA LEU A 168 15.28 -16.05 0.12
C LEU A 168 16.68 -16.66 0.07
N GLU A 169 17.75 -15.91 0.39
CA GLU A 169 19.16 -16.33 0.25
C GLU A 169 19.47 -17.68 0.92
N GLN A 170 18.94 -17.88 2.12
CA GLN A 170 19.11 -19.11 2.89
C GLN A 170 18.56 -20.38 2.22
N PHE A 171 17.64 -20.23 1.26
CA PHE A 171 17.02 -21.38 0.60
C PHE A 171 17.89 -21.93 -0.53
N GLY A 172 19.01 -21.26 -0.84
CA GLY A 172 19.92 -21.69 -1.90
C GLY A 172 19.28 -21.57 -3.28
N HIS A 173 19.82 -22.32 -4.24
CA HIS A 173 19.38 -22.27 -5.64
C HIS A 173 18.27 -23.28 -5.98
N GLU A 174 18.11 -24.35 -5.20
CA GLU A 174 17.17 -25.43 -5.49
C GLU A 174 16.42 -25.86 -4.23
N ILE A 175 15.10 -26.07 -4.37
CA ILE A 175 14.22 -26.52 -3.29
C ILE A 175 13.46 -27.75 -3.78
N ASP A 176 13.64 -28.90 -3.10
CA ASP A 176 12.76 -30.05 -3.31
C ASP A 176 11.39 -29.78 -2.67
N MET A 177 10.44 -29.33 -3.51
CA MET A 177 9.10 -29.00 -3.07
C MET A 177 8.29 -30.21 -2.61
N ARG A 178 8.59 -31.41 -3.12
CA ARG A 178 7.94 -32.64 -2.65
C ARG A 178 8.35 -32.94 -1.22
N ALA A 179 9.65 -32.82 -0.90
CA ALA A 179 10.14 -32.92 0.46
C ALA A 179 9.60 -31.77 1.34
N ALA A 180 9.56 -30.54 0.82
CA ALA A 180 9.06 -29.37 1.54
C ALA A 180 7.60 -29.52 1.98
N VAL A 181 6.70 -29.93 1.07
CA VAL A 181 5.28 -30.18 1.35
C VAL A 181 5.12 -31.29 2.40
N LYS A 182 5.83 -32.42 2.24
CA LYS A 182 5.79 -33.53 3.20
C LYS A 182 6.23 -33.08 4.60
N ASN A 183 7.30 -32.30 4.68
CA ASN A 183 7.82 -31.77 5.94
C ASN A 183 6.88 -30.74 6.57
N ALA A 184 6.27 -29.86 5.77
CA ALA A 184 5.28 -28.89 6.23
C ALA A 184 4.05 -29.59 6.81
N LEU A 185 3.53 -30.61 6.12
CA LEU A 185 2.43 -31.43 6.64
C LEU A 185 2.79 -32.11 7.96
N LYS A 186 4.02 -32.61 8.13
CA LYS A 186 4.42 -33.23 9.40
C LYS A 186 4.60 -32.20 10.54
N ARG A 187 5.21 -31.05 10.25
CA ARG A 187 5.58 -30.05 11.27
C ARG A 187 4.41 -29.19 11.71
N PHE A 188 3.57 -28.78 10.78
CA PHE A 188 2.53 -27.78 11.04
C PHE A 188 1.17 -28.40 11.36
N ASN A 189 1.03 -29.72 11.29
CA ASN A 189 -0.18 -30.46 11.62
C ASN A 189 -0.54 -30.39 13.12
N ARG A 190 -1.12 -29.27 13.53
CA ARG A 190 -1.78 -29.10 14.82
C ARG A 190 -3.25 -28.71 14.59
N PRO A 191 -4.19 -29.29 15.35
CA PRO A 191 -5.61 -28.96 15.23
C PRO A 191 -5.85 -27.44 15.34
N GLY A 192 -6.59 -26.87 14.39
CA GLY A 192 -6.94 -25.44 14.37
C GLY A 192 -5.86 -24.47 13.89
N SER A 193 -4.60 -24.89 13.71
CA SER A 193 -3.51 -24.01 13.25
C SER A 193 -2.98 -24.32 11.86
N VAL A 194 -3.38 -25.43 11.24
CA VAL A 194 -3.02 -25.71 9.84
C VAL A 194 -3.93 -24.89 8.94
N SER A 195 -3.34 -23.94 8.24
CA SER A 195 -3.95 -23.33 7.06
C SER A 195 -2.88 -22.86 6.11
N PHE A 196 -2.51 -23.70 5.16
CA PHE A 196 -1.59 -23.33 4.09
C PHE A 196 -1.98 -23.99 2.79
N CYS A 197 -1.54 -23.42 1.67
CA CYS A 197 -1.70 -24.01 0.36
C CYS A 197 -0.34 -24.15 -0.34
N HIS A 198 -0.19 -25.23 -1.07
CA HIS A 198 0.84 -25.41 -2.08
C HIS A 198 0.31 -24.90 -3.41
N TYR A 199 0.97 -23.89 -3.95
CA TYR A 199 0.72 -23.35 -5.28
C TYR A 199 1.82 -23.80 -6.23
N ALA A 200 1.43 -24.07 -7.47
CA ALA A 200 2.35 -24.26 -8.58
C ALA A 200 1.87 -23.44 -9.77
N VAL A 201 2.77 -22.68 -10.39
CA VAL A 201 2.56 -22.14 -11.72
C VAL A 201 3.36 -23.01 -12.67
N VAL A 202 2.70 -23.66 -13.62
CA VAL A 202 3.34 -24.54 -14.60
C VAL A 202 2.76 -24.23 -15.97
N ASN A 203 3.61 -23.93 -16.94
CA ASN A 203 3.22 -23.47 -18.28
C ASN A 203 2.22 -22.30 -18.19
N ASN A 204 2.50 -21.34 -17.32
CA ASN A 204 1.67 -20.16 -17.04
C ASN A 204 0.22 -20.49 -16.58
N LYS A 205 0.00 -21.68 -16.01
CA LYS A 205 -1.28 -22.10 -15.40
C LYS A 205 -1.12 -22.31 -13.90
N VAL A 206 -2.11 -21.88 -13.14
CA VAL A 206 -2.10 -21.96 -11.68
C VAL A 206 -2.74 -23.27 -11.22
N TYR A 207 -2.02 -24.03 -10.40
CA TYR A 207 -2.46 -25.22 -9.70
C TYR A 207 -2.35 -24.98 -8.20
N ARG A 208 -3.25 -25.58 -7.41
CA ARG A 208 -3.29 -25.38 -5.97
C ARG A 208 -3.78 -26.63 -5.24
N SER A 209 -3.12 -26.97 -4.15
CA SER A 209 -3.58 -27.94 -3.15
C SER A 209 -3.52 -27.30 -1.77
N CYS A 210 -4.63 -27.32 -1.02
CA CYS A 210 -4.71 -26.68 0.30
C CYS A 210 -4.85 -27.72 1.41
N TYR A 211 -4.31 -27.40 2.58
CA TYR A 211 -4.25 -28.29 3.74
C TYR A 211 -4.72 -27.56 4.99
N GLY A 212 -5.57 -28.22 5.79
CA GLY A 212 -6.14 -27.67 7.02
C GLY A 212 -7.59 -27.20 6.89
N GLN A 213 -8.12 -26.58 7.96
CA GLN A 213 -9.54 -26.23 8.07
C GLN A 213 -9.89 -24.83 7.56
N HIS A 214 -9.00 -23.85 7.74
CA HIS A 214 -9.28 -22.43 7.47
C HIS A 214 -8.65 -21.91 6.19
N VAL A 215 -8.81 -22.62 5.09
CA VAL A 215 -8.10 -22.34 3.82
C VAL A 215 -8.78 -21.30 2.92
N GLY A 216 -9.90 -20.70 3.34
CA GLY A 216 -10.68 -19.76 2.52
C GLY A 216 -9.93 -18.49 2.11
N PHE A 217 -8.90 -18.09 2.86
CA PHE A 217 -8.01 -16.99 2.52
C PHE A 217 -7.16 -17.24 1.25
N ASN A 218 -7.20 -18.46 0.70
CA ASN A 218 -6.64 -18.77 -0.61
C ASN A 218 -7.11 -17.80 -1.71
N MET A 219 -8.31 -17.22 -1.58
CA MET A 219 -8.89 -16.32 -2.57
C MET A 219 -8.00 -15.10 -2.86
N PHE A 220 -7.21 -14.65 -1.88
CA PHE A 220 -6.30 -13.53 -2.05
C PHE A 220 -5.11 -13.91 -2.93
N MET A 221 -4.49 -15.07 -2.66
CA MET A 221 -3.37 -15.56 -3.46
C MET A 221 -3.82 -15.96 -4.87
N ASP A 222 -5.00 -16.59 -5.00
CA ASP A 222 -5.62 -16.87 -6.29
C ASP A 222 -5.78 -15.61 -7.13
N ALA A 223 -6.34 -14.54 -6.55
CA ALA A 223 -6.56 -13.29 -7.26
C ALA A 223 -5.25 -12.70 -7.79
N ILE A 224 -4.17 -12.77 -6.99
CA ILE A 224 -2.83 -12.30 -7.39
C ILE A 224 -2.28 -13.16 -8.53
N LEU A 225 -2.23 -14.48 -8.37
CA LEU A 225 -1.65 -15.38 -9.37
C LEU A 225 -2.43 -15.37 -10.68
N LEU A 226 -3.76 -15.41 -10.61
CA LEU A 226 -4.62 -15.35 -11.78
C LEU A 226 -4.52 -13.98 -12.49
N SER A 227 -4.37 -12.89 -11.74
CA SER A 227 -4.10 -11.57 -12.31
C SER A 227 -2.77 -11.56 -13.06
N LEU A 228 -1.72 -12.13 -12.48
CA LEU A 228 -0.38 -12.17 -13.07
C LEU A 228 -0.33 -13.07 -14.31
N THR A 229 -0.80 -14.31 -14.25
CA THR A 229 -0.73 -15.24 -15.39
C THR A 229 -1.51 -14.77 -16.62
N ARG A 230 -2.55 -13.96 -16.43
CA ARG A 230 -3.29 -13.28 -17.50
C ARG A 230 -2.49 -12.19 -18.22
N LYS A 231 -1.49 -11.60 -17.55
CA LYS A 231 -0.75 -10.41 -18.00
C LYS A 231 0.73 -10.67 -18.24
N VAL A 232 1.28 -11.74 -17.68
CA VAL A 232 2.69 -12.06 -17.66
C VAL A 232 2.87 -13.55 -17.90
N LEU A 233 3.81 -13.92 -18.76
CA LEU A 233 4.34 -15.27 -18.86
C LEU A 233 5.23 -15.52 -17.64
N LEU A 234 4.64 -16.07 -16.58
CA LEU A 234 5.38 -16.41 -15.36
C LEU A 234 6.26 -17.64 -15.60
N PRO A 235 7.45 -17.70 -14.97
CA PRO A 235 8.24 -18.92 -14.95
C PRO A 235 7.52 -20.02 -14.17
N ASP A 236 7.91 -21.26 -14.44
CA ASP A 236 7.45 -22.39 -13.64
C ASP A 236 8.00 -22.25 -12.21
N VAL A 237 7.09 -22.18 -11.23
CA VAL A 237 7.44 -21.93 -9.83
C VAL A 237 6.46 -22.60 -8.90
N GLU A 238 6.97 -23.10 -7.78
CA GLU A 238 6.19 -23.71 -6.71
C GLU A 238 6.42 -22.98 -5.39
N MET A 239 5.39 -22.87 -4.56
CA MET A 239 5.50 -22.20 -3.26
C MET A 239 4.48 -22.73 -2.24
N LEU A 240 4.88 -22.71 -0.97
CA LEU A 240 3.99 -22.91 0.17
C LEU A 240 3.58 -21.56 0.73
N VAL A 241 2.28 -21.29 0.75
CA VAL A 241 1.71 -20.04 1.24
C VAL A 241 0.94 -20.32 2.52
N ASN A 242 1.44 -19.77 3.64
CA ASN A 242 0.68 -19.72 4.88
C ASN A 242 -0.52 -18.79 4.72
N LEU A 243 -1.70 -19.26 5.11
CA LEU A 243 -2.95 -18.51 5.04
C LEU A 243 -3.41 -18.01 6.41
N GLY A 244 -2.75 -18.42 7.49
CA GLY A 244 -3.02 -17.91 8.83
C GLY A 244 -2.26 -16.62 9.15
N ASP A 245 -2.77 -15.89 10.14
CA ASP A 245 -2.19 -14.60 10.57
C ASP A 245 -0.78 -14.75 11.17
N TRP A 246 -0.50 -15.90 11.78
CA TRP A 246 0.75 -16.15 12.49
C TRP A 246 1.77 -16.90 11.63
N PRO A 247 3.05 -16.51 11.65
CA PRO A 247 4.11 -17.24 10.95
C PRO A 247 4.28 -18.66 11.52
N LEU A 248 4.44 -19.63 10.62
CA LEU A 248 4.58 -21.04 10.99
C LEU A 248 6.02 -21.43 11.37
N GLU A 249 7.01 -20.82 10.72
CA GLU A 249 8.43 -21.07 10.97
C GLU A 249 8.91 -20.14 12.09
N GLN A 250 9.24 -20.73 13.25
CA GLN A 250 9.81 -19.99 14.37
C GLN A 250 11.33 -20.04 14.28
N ARG A 251 11.95 -18.90 14.00
CA ARG A 251 13.38 -18.73 14.28
C ARG A 251 13.55 -18.15 15.66
N SER A 252 14.51 -18.68 16.40
CA SER A 252 15.06 -17.94 17.53
C SER A 252 15.65 -16.63 17.00
N PHE A 253 15.08 -15.50 17.41
CA PHE A 253 15.78 -14.22 17.37
C PHE A 253 17.05 -14.42 18.21
N GLY A 254 18.20 -14.58 17.57
CA GLY A 254 19.39 -15.13 18.23
C GLY A 254 19.82 -14.33 19.46
N ARG A 255 20.04 -15.01 20.58
CA ARG A 255 21.22 -14.69 21.39
C ARG A 255 22.35 -15.52 20.83
N ALA A 256 23.38 -14.86 20.31
CA ALA A 256 24.69 -15.48 20.22
C ALA A 256 25.03 -16.02 21.62
N GLY A 257 25.22 -17.33 21.76
CA GLY A 257 25.56 -17.97 23.02
C GLY A 257 24.40 -18.62 23.77
N SER A 258 23.81 -19.66 23.20
CA SER A 258 23.45 -20.85 23.99
C SER A 258 23.30 -22.06 23.05
N THR A 259 24.01 -23.12 23.39
CA THR A 259 24.08 -24.40 22.69
C THR A 259 22.70 -25.06 22.67
N GLY A 260 21.98 -24.92 21.56
CA GLY A 260 20.67 -25.52 21.36
C GLY A 260 19.95 -25.01 20.12
N ALA A 261 20.66 -24.91 18.99
CA ALA A 261 20.11 -24.36 17.75
C ALA A 261 19.10 -25.32 17.10
N SER A 262 17.83 -24.93 17.10
CA SER A 262 16.82 -25.43 16.15
C SER A 262 17.30 -25.09 14.74
N ARG A 263 17.73 -26.10 13.98
CA ARG A 263 18.31 -25.92 12.63
C ARG A 263 17.27 -25.39 11.63
N PRO A 264 17.66 -24.51 10.68
CA PRO A 264 16.77 -24.00 9.63
C PRO A 264 16.16 -25.11 8.76
N PHE A 265 14.96 -24.83 8.22
CA PHE A 265 14.11 -25.73 7.40
C PHE A 265 14.87 -26.48 6.29
N LEU A 266 15.88 -25.86 5.67
CA LEU A 266 16.61 -26.46 4.54
C LEU A 266 18.00 -26.98 4.86
N GLU A 267 18.55 -26.73 6.04
CA GLU A 267 19.88 -27.25 6.38
C GLU A 267 19.87 -28.76 6.65
N LYS A 268 18.68 -29.36 6.75
CA LYS A 268 18.47 -30.82 6.73
C LYS A 268 18.36 -31.43 5.33
N GLN A 269 18.37 -30.63 4.26
CA GLN A 269 18.26 -31.10 2.87
C GLN A 269 19.61 -31.16 2.13
N ARG A 270 20.74 -30.81 2.77
CA ARG A 270 22.07 -31.19 2.29
C ARG A 270 22.35 -32.66 2.62
N LYS A 271 22.01 -33.54 1.70
CA LYS A 271 22.67 -34.83 1.49
C LYS A 271 22.82 -35.07 0.01
#